data_AF-A0A7R9WA56-F1
#
_entry.id   AF-A0A7R9WA56-F1
#
_cell.length_a   1.000
_cell.length_b   1.000
_cell.length_c   1.000
_cell.angle_alpha   90.00
_cell.angle_beta   90.00
_cell.angle_gamma   90.00
#
_symmetry.space_group_name_H-M   'P 1'
#
loop_
_entity.id
_entity.type
_entity.pdbx_description
1 polymer ?
#
loop_
_entity_poly.entity_id
_entity_poly.type
_entity_poly.pdbx_seq_one_letter_code
_entity_poly.pdbx_strand_id
1 'polypeptide(L)'
;DLNGITSTLLKSICSAEIKATEKQIEQMSDGKSEALNAHSTFDIWSFGVVMYSVLTGSSLFRCTDEDNLAGKEEERRLIQWQGLRGDDLKGILSNCPGVTRADVRAARELLVQCLKPDPRDRPQSMAEVLSLPFFESSAVNQWSPGERNRMRVLFSDPLVWQGNDGVYNPITRLNFLREKSLLLHCLKNAQKDITLTFDAATDVRLQELASERCGCLHFSGHGHPSFLVFEDDFGGAHFLSPDDLCNLLPQAVPFRLVFVSSCHSENIGLAFIKAGVRHVVCCEHESELMDEAAADFTRSFYGSLAESFTVKLAFESAKGAVSGRQGKEESEKFILLPKDSTDHDVVIFDADEIEWEEGTSSEQLIPDCPVNFIGREKVMHEVISAVLSRERLVTLVGESGVGRSSLTLAVCHYVKERFSMPSCPLDSIVYVLHDKGTNFLLAKLHTQLAEHAAEQVSNVGDLEDSTCKLLSTAKALVVLDSIACVDAEILSFLSRLFETTKTAKVLLVAGEKTNFVSSGVIEKAIHLGPLDPDSSLQLFKSICPRADLNDITVQRSVQDSSYQTADKGGVVVAEALQSGFPSRIIRAAQEFAEQEAIK
;
A
#
# COMPACT_ATOMS: atom_id res chain seq x y z
N ASP A 1 7.57 -37.15 -22.12
CA ASP A 1 7.44 -37.84 -23.43
C ASP A 1 6.05 -37.70 -24.05
N LEU A 2 5.63 -36.48 -24.43
CA LEU A 2 4.33 -36.22 -25.07
C LEU A 2 4.39 -36.13 -26.61
N ASN A 3 5.58 -36.25 -27.20
CA ASN A 3 5.80 -35.95 -28.63
C ASN A 3 5.46 -37.11 -29.60
N GLY A 4 5.23 -38.32 -29.10
CA GLY A 4 4.96 -39.50 -29.96
C GLY A 4 3.48 -39.82 -30.17
N ILE A 5 2.60 -39.42 -29.25
CA ILE A 5 1.21 -39.93 -29.16
C ILE A 5 0.19 -38.99 -29.82
N THR A 6 0.53 -37.72 -30.05
CA THR A 6 -0.49 -36.67 -30.29
C THR A 6 -0.90 -36.53 -31.76
N SER A 7 0.03 -36.53 -32.73
CA SER A 7 -0.31 -36.17 -34.12
C SER A 7 -1.20 -37.19 -34.84
N THR A 8 -0.92 -38.49 -34.70
CA THR A 8 -1.57 -39.54 -35.49
C THR A 8 -2.92 -39.92 -34.88
N LEU A 9 -2.97 -40.05 -33.55
CA LEU A 9 -4.19 -40.25 -32.78
C LEU A 9 -5.18 -39.08 -32.97
N LEU A 10 -4.75 -37.81 -32.89
CA LEU A 10 -5.64 -36.65 -33.11
C LEU A 10 -6.23 -36.65 -34.53
N LYS A 11 -5.44 -36.99 -35.56
CA LYS A 11 -5.95 -37.09 -36.94
C LYS A 11 -6.95 -38.22 -37.10
N SER A 12 -6.68 -39.39 -36.50
CA SER A 12 -7.58 -40.54 -36.52
C SER A 12 -8.91 -40.23 -35.83
N ILE A 13 -8.85 -39.58 -34.66
CA ILE A 13 -9.99 -39.21 -33.83
C ILE A 13 -10.83 -38.11 -34.50
N CYS A 14 -10.23 -37.00 -34.97
CA CYS A 14 -10.95 -35.98 -35.75
C CYS A 14 -11.59 -36.59 -37.00
N SER A 15 -10.87 -37.44 -37.74
CA SER A 15 -11.43 -38.10 -38.92
C SER A 15 -12.59 -39.04 -38.55
N ALA A 16 -12.52 -39.72 -37.41
CA ALA A 16 -13.56 -40.62 -36.95
C ALA A 16 -14.78 -39.88 -36.41
N GLU A 17 -14.61 -38.73 -35.73
CA GLU A 17 -15.71 -37.86 -35.30
C GLU A 17 -16.43 -37.25 -36.51
N ILE A 18 -15.69 -36.74 -37.50
CA ILE A 18 -16.23 -36.27 -38.79
C ILE A 18 -17.06 -37.37 -39.47
N LYS A 19 -16.50 -38.58 -39.64
CA LYS A 19 -17.21 -39.73 -40.24
C LYS A 19 -18.43 -40.15 -39.43
N ALA A 20 -18.38 -40.03 -38.11
CA ALA A 20 -19.51 -40.33 -37.23
C ALA A 20 -20.64 -39.33 -37.42
N THR A 21 -20.32 -38.04 -37.53
CA THR A 21 -21.28 -36.99 -37.82
C THR A 21 -21.86 -37.15 -39.24
N GLU A 22 -21.04 -37.46 -40.25
CA GLU A 22 -21.52 -37.78 -41.61
C GLU A 22 -22.53 -38.95 -41.59
N LYS A 23 -22.23 -40.02 -40.86
CA LYS A 23 -23.14 -41.19 -40.73
C LYS A 23 -24.43 -40.86 -39.98
N GLN A 24 -24.39 -39.99 -38.97
CA GLN A 24 -25.59 -39.54 -38.28
C GLN A 24 -26.46 -38.68 -39.20
N ILE A 25 -25.85 -37.80 -40.01
CA ILE A 25 -26.54 -36.99 -41.02
C ILE A 25 -27.16 -37.87 -42.12
N GLU A 26 -26.45 -38.91 -42.58
CA GLU A 26 -26.95 -39.92 -43.53
C GLU A 26 -28.13 -40.72 -42.97
N GLN A 27 -28.15 -40.99 -41.66
CA GLN A 27 -29.27 -41.69 -41.00
C GLN A 27 -30.47 -40.79 -40.69
N MET A 28 -30.31 -39.46 -40.75
CA MET A 28 -31.33 -38.48 -40.40
C MET A 28 -31.98 -37.76 -41.58
N SER A 29 -31.46 -37.86 -42.82
CA SER A 29 -32.00 -37.10 -43.95
C SER A 29 -31.98 -37.83 -45.29
N ASP A 30 -33.10 -37.68 -46.01
CA ASP A 30 -33.25 -37.99 -47.42
C ASP A 30 -32.35 -37.05 -48.25
N GLY A 31 -31.13 -37.51 -48.56
CA GLY A 31 -30.40 -37.09 -49.75
C GLY A 31 -29.86 -35.66 -49.84
N LYS A 32 -29.44 -35.00 -48.74
CA LYS A 32 -28.59 -33.80 -48.82
C LYS A 32 -27.44 -33.84 -47.81
N SER A 33 -26.22 -33.99 -48.34
CA SER A 33 -24.97 -33.77 -47.61
C SER A 33 -24.93 -32.32 -47.13
N GLU A 34 -25.23 -32.11 -45.85
CA GLU A 34 -24.87 -30.86 -45.17
C GLU A 34 -23.34 -30.83 -45.03
N ALA A 35 -22.72 -29.79 -45.57
CA ALA A 35 -21.29 -29.61 -45.45
C ALA A 35 -20.90 -29.43 -43.98
N LEU A 36 -20.02 -30.29 -43.47
CA LEU A 36 -19.45 -30.14 -42.14
C LEU A 36 -18.60 -28.87 -42.09
N ASN A 37 -19.11 -27.83 -41.44
CA ASN A 37 -18.37 -26.60 -41.21
C ASN A 37 -17.31 -26.84 -40.15
N ALA A 38 -16.04 -26.60 -40.50
CA ALA A 38 -14.94 -26.62 -39.55
C ALA A 38 -15.17 -25.59 -38.43
N HIS A 39 -15.04 -26.03 -37.18
CA HIS A 39 -15.26 -25.21 -36.00
C HIS A 39 -14.29 -25.61 -34.89
N SER A 40 -13.87 -24.66 -34.06
CA SER A 40 -12.95 -24.87 -32.92
C SER A 40 -13.42 -25.94 -31.93
N THR A 41 -14.73 -26.21 -31.89
CA THR A 41 -15.35 -27.19 -30.98
C THR A 41 -14.98 -28.64 -31.31
N PHE A 42 -14.51 -28.93 -32.52
CA PHE A 42 -13.94 -30.25 -32.88
C PHE A 42 -12.51 -30.40 -32.32
N ASP A 43 -11.72 -29.34 -32.38
CA ASP A 43 -10.38 -29.31 -31.77
C ASP A 43 -10.47 -29.40 -30.24
N ILE A 44 -11.46 -28.73 -29.64
CA ILE A 44 -11.72 -28.77 -28.19
C ILE A 44 -12.14 -30.17 -27.73
N TRP A 45 -12.93 -30.89 -28.53
CA TRP A 45 -13.28 -32.27 -28.21
C TRP A 45 -12.06 -33.20 -28.29
N SER A 46 -11.27 -33.05 -29.35
CA SER A 46 -10.02 -33.80 -29.53
C SER A 46 -9.02 -33.51 -28.41
N PHE A 47 -8.92 -32.25 -27.99
CA PHE A 47 -8.19 -31.83 -26.80
C PHE A 47 -8.71 -32.52 -25.53
N GLY A 48 -10.03 -32.58 -25.36
CA GLY A 48 -10.68 -33.32 -24.27
C GLY A 48 -10.31 -34.80 -24.22
N VAL A 49 -10.22 -35.48 -25.38
CA VAL A 49 -9.81 -36.89 -25.44
C VAL A 49 -8.34 -37.06 -25.02
N VAL A 50 -7.46 -36.16 -25.45
CA VAL A 50 -6.05 -36.15 -25.03
C VAL A 50 -5.95 -35.91 -23.53
N MET A 51 -6.67 -34.91 -23.02
CA MET A 51 -6.69 -34.59 -21.59
C MET A 51 -7.24 -35.74 -20.75
N TYR A 52 -8.21 -36.52 -21.26
CA TYR A 52 -8.69 -37.72 -20.57
C TYR A 52 -7.56 -38.73 -20.35
N SER A 53 -6.75 -38.96 -21.39
CA SER A 53 -5.60 -39.85 -21.31
C SER A 53 -4.55 -39.35 -20.32
N VAL A 54 -4.26 -38.05 -20.33
CA VAL A 54 -3.34 -37.41 -19.39
C VAL A 54 -3.84 -37.54 -17.94
N LEU A 55 -5.14 -37.31 -17.69
CA LEU A 55 -5.70 -37.22 -16.35
C LEU A 55 -6.02 -38.57 -15.72
N THR A 56 -6.26 -39.61 -16.52
CA THR A 56 -6.59 -40.96 -16.03
C THR A 56 -5.45 -41.96 -16.23
N GLY A 57 -4.45 -41.62 -17.04
CA GLY A 57 -3.41 -42.55 -17.49
C GLY A 57 -3.95 -43.66 -18.40
N SER A 58 -5.20 -43.57 -18.88
CA SER A 58 -5.88 -44.56 -19.69
C SER A 58 -6.54 -43.92 -20.91
N SER A 59 -6.55 -44.60 -22.06
CA SER A 59 -7.22 -44.07 -23.25
C SER A 59 -8.74 -44.10 -23.10
N LEU A 60 -9.42 -43.02 -23.54
CA LEU A 60 -10.89 -42.94 -23.50
C LEU A 60 -11.54 -43.98 -24.42
N PHE A 61 -10.97 -44.13 -25.62
CA PHE A 61 -11.33 -45.17 -26.59
C PHE A 61 -10.21 -46.19 -26.65
N ARG A 62 -10.57 -47.46 -26.84
CA ARG A 62 -9.57 -48.50 -27.11
C ARG A 62 -9.08 -48.31 -28.54
N CYS A 63 -7.76 -48.19 -28.70
CA CYS A 63 -7.11 -48.10 -30.00
C CYS A 63 -6.16 -49.28 -30.20
N THR A 64 -5.92 -49.62 -31.46
CA THR A 64 -4.87 -50.55 -31.90
C THR A 64 -3.50 -49.86 -31.88
N ASP A 65 -2.42 -50.63 -32.05
CA ASP A 65 -1.05 -50.11 -32.13
C ASP A 65 -0.82 -49.14 -33.32
N GLU A 66 -1.78 -49.06 -34.24
CA GLU A 66 -1.80 -48.15 -35.39
C GLU A 66 -2.75 -46.95 -35.20
N ASP A 67 -3.14 -46.62 -33.97
CA ASP A 67 -4.06 -45.50 -33.63
C ASP A 67 -5.48 -45.60 -34.27
N ASN A 68 -5.87 -46.79 -34.74
CA ASN A 68 -7.25 -47.06 -35.18
C ASN A 68 -8.13 -47.51 -34.00
N LEU A 69 -9.41 -47.14 -34.00
CA LEU A 69 -10.38 -47.63 -33.01
C LEU A 69 -10.42 -49.17 -33.01
N ALA A 70 -10.37 -49.76 -31.81
CA ALA A 70 -10.29 -51.20 -31.60
C ALA A 70 -11.66 -51.88 -31.83
N GLY A 71 -12.05 -51.98 -33.09
CA GLY A 71 -13.22 -52.72 -33.55
C GLY A 71 -14.53 -51.91 -33.60
N LYS A 72 -15.57 -52.57 -34.14
CA LYS A 72 -16.89 -51.97 -34.43
C LYS A 72 -17.70 -51.52 -33.20
N GLU A 73 -17.27 -51.90 -32.01
CA GLU A 73 -17.90 -51.48 -30.76
C GLU A 73 -17.50 -50.06 -30.38
N GLU A 74 -16.19 -49.74 -30.44
CA GLU A 74 -15.67 -48.39 -30.19
C GLU A 74 -16.11 -47.41 -31.29
N GLU A 75 -16.17 -47.85 -32.55
CA GLU A 75 -16.77 -47.06 -33.64
C GLU A 75 -18.23 -46.71 -33.34
N ARG A 76 -19.02 -47.67 -32.84
CA ARG A 76 -20.42 -47.41 -32.45
C ARG A 76 -20.51 -46.48 -31.24
N ARG A 77 -19.60 -46.63 -30.27
CA ARG A 77 -19.52 -45.73 -29.09
C ARG A 77 -19.21 -44.29 -29.51
N LEU A 78 -18.30 -44.10 -30.46
CA LEU A 78 -18.00 -42.79 -31.01
C LEU A 78 -19.18 -42.22 -31.81
N ILE A 79 -19.80 -43.03 -32.67
CA ILE A 79 -20.98 -42.61 -33.45
C ILE A 79 -22.16 -42.26 -32.55
N GLN A 80 -22.30 -42.92 -31.40
CA GLN A 80 -23.39 -42.68 -30.46
C GLN A 80 -22.88 -42.01 -29.19
N TRP A 81 -21.89 -41.11 -29.30
CA TRP A 81 -21.29 -40.46 -28.15
C TRP A 81 -22.34 -39.68 -27.34
N GLN A 82 -22.54 -40.08 -26.08
CA GLN A 82 -23.48 -39.46 -25.12
C GLN A 82 -22.74 -38.72 -23.99
N GLY A 83 -21.44 -38.48 -24.14
CA GLY A 83 -20.58 -37.92 -23.10
C GLY A 83 -19.99 -38.98 -22.17
N LEU A 84 -19.22 -38.51 -21.19
CA LEU A 84 -18.56 -39.37 -20.20
C LEU A 84 -19.58 -40.01 -19.25
N ARG A 85 -19.41 -41.30 -18.99
CA ARG A 85 -20.21 -42.06 -18.02
C ARG A 85 -19.63 -41.94 -16.62
N GLY A 86 -20.43 -42.26 -15.61
CA GLY A 86 -19.98 -42.23 -14.21
C GLY A 86 -18.74 -43.09 -13.93
N ASP A 87 -18.57 -44.21 -14.64
CA ASP A 87 -17.38 -45.06 -14.51
C ASP A 87 -16.12 -44.43 -15.15
N ASP A 88 -16.27 -43.66 -16.24
CA ASP A 88 -15.16 -42.94 -16.89
C ASP A 88 -14.56 -41.86 -15.95
N LEU A 89 -15.36 -41.35 -15.00
CA LEU A 89 -14.97 -40.28 -14.08
C LEU A 89 -14.32 -40.77 -12.77
N LYS A 90 -14.31 -42.09 -12.50
CA LYS A 90 -13.81 -42.66 -11.23
C LYS A 90 -12.28 -42.67 -11.12
N GLY A 91 -11.57 -42.80 -12.25
CA GLY A 91 -10.11 -42.92 -12.29
C GLY A 91 -9.34 -41.61 -12.50
N ILE A 92 -10.02 -40.46 -12.52
CA ILE A 92 -9.38 -39.16 -12.76
C ILE A 92 -8.46 -38.83 -11.59
N LEU A 93 -7.16 -38.63 -11.90
CA LEU A 93 -6.08 -38.30 -10.98
C LEU A 93 -5.83 -39.34 -9.86
N SER A 94 -6.33 -40.57 -10.00
CA SER A 94 -6.20 -41.60 -8.96
C SER A 94 -4.76 -42.04 -8.68
N ASN A 95 -3.87 -41.84 -9.67
CA ASN A 95 -2.47 -42.24 -9.60
C ASN A 95 -1.53 -41.06 -9.27
N CYS A 96 -2.08 -39.89 -8.96
CA CYS A 96 -1.33 -38.68 -8.67
C CYS A 96 -1.28 -38.43 -7.15
N PRO A 97 -0.10 -38.47 -6.51
CA PRO A 97 0.01 -38.15 -5.09
C PRO A 97 -0.23 -36.66 -4.83
N GLY A 98 -0.90 -36.32 -3.72
CA GLY A 98 -1.09 -34.93 -3.28
C GLY A 98 -2.27 -34.18 -3.90
N VAL A 99 -3.16 -34.85 -4.63
CA VAL A 99 -4.32 -34.24 -5.30
C VAL A 99 -5.48 -34.00 -4.32
N THR A 100 -6.06 -32.80 -4.33
CA THR A 100 -7.20 -32.44 -3.48
C THR A 100 -8.54 -32.81 -4.11
N ARG A 101 -9.62 -32.81 -3.32
CA ARG A 101 -10.99 -33.01 -3.85
C ARG A 101 -11.40 -31.91 -4.86
N ALA A 102 -10.85 -30.70 -4.71
CA ALA A 102 -11.11 -29.59 -5.62
C ALA A 102 -10.45 -29.85 -6.99
N ASP A 103 -9.20 -30.33 -7.01
CA ASP A 103 -8.47 -30.66 -8.24
C ASP A 103 -9.18 -31.75 -9.04
N VAL A 104 -9.68 -32.80 -8.36
CA VAL A 104 -10.48 -33.85 -9.00
C VAL A 104 -11.79 -33.31 -9.56
N ARG A 105 -12.46 -32.38 -8.86
CA ARG A 105 -13.68 -31.74 -9.35
C ARG A 105 -13.38 -30.88 -10.59
N ALA A 106 -12.34 -30.06 -10.55
CA ALA A 106 -11.93 -29.20 -11.66
C ALA A 106 -11.52 -30.02 -12.89
N ALA A 107 -10.76 -31.10 -12.70
CA ALA A 107 -10.38 -32.03 -13.77
C ALA A 107 -11.60 -32.73 -14.39
N ARG A 108 -12.58 -33.13 -13.57
CA ARG A 108 -13.85 -33.69 -14.05
C ARG A 108 -14.63 -32.67 -14.88
N GLU A 109 -14.72 -31.44 -14.39
CA GLU A 109 -15.44 -30.38 -15.08
C GLU A 109 -14.83 -30.06 -16.45
N LEU A 110 -13.49 -29.96 -16.53
CA LEU A 110 -12.79 -29.80 -17.80
C LEU A 110 -13.19 -30.87 -18.82
N LEU A 111 -13.09 -32.14 -18.40
CA LEU A 111 -13.38 -33.27 -19.27
C LEU A 111 -14.85 -33.32 -19.68
N VAL A 112 -15.77 -33.04 -18.76
CA VAL A 112 -17.21 -33.01 -19.03
C VAL A 112 -17.58 -31.89 -20.00
N GLN A 113 -16.97 -30.70 -19.87
CA GLN A 113 -17.23 -29.57 -20.76
C GLN A 113 -16.68 -29.80 -22.17
N CYS A 114 -15.45 -30.29 -22.29
CA CYS A 114 -14.84 -30.56 -23.60
C CYS A 114 -15.49 -31.73 -24.34
N LEU A 115 -15.95 -32.77 -23.63
CA LEU A 115 -16.46 -34.02 -24.21
C LEU A 115 -17.99 -34.10 -24.27
N LYS A 116 -18.70 -32.96 -24.32
CA LYS A 116 -20.16 -32.97 -24.53
C LYS A 116 -20.55 -33.51 -25.92
N PRO A 117 -21.70 -34.20 -26.04
CA PRO A 117 -22.20 -34.72 -27.33
C PRO A 117 -22.39 -33.64 -28.38
N ASP A 118 -23.10 -32.56 -28.01
CA ASP A 118 -23.41 -31.47 -28.91
C ASP A 118 -22.25 -30.47 -28.95
N PRO A 119 -21.65 -30.17 -30.12
CA PRO A 119 -20.60 -29.17 -30.25
C PRO A 119 -20.98 -27.77 -29.75
N ARG A 120 -22.27 -27.42 -29.73
CA ARG A 120 -22.78 -26.12 -29.28
C ARG A 120 -22.73 -25.95 -27.76
N ASP A 121 -22.72 -27.06 -27.02
CA ASP A 121 -22.67 -27.05 -25.56
C ASP A 121 -21.23 -27.09 -25.02
N ARG A 122 -20.24 -27.31 -25.90
CA ARG A 122 -18.80 -27.25 -25.59
C ARG A 122 -18.36 -25.78 -25.46
N PRO A 123 -17.22 -25.49 -24.82
CA PRO A 123 -16.58 -24.18 -24.94
C PRO A 123 -16.40 -23.80 -26.41
N GLN A 124 -16.65 -22.54 -26.76
CA GLN A 124 -16.61 -22.08 -28.15
C GLN A 124 -15.20 -21.65 -28.58
N SER A 125 -14.28 -21.49 -27.64
CA SER A 125 -12.88 -21.14 -27.91
C SER A 125 -11.92 -21.79 -26.90
N MET A 126 -10.63 -21.89 -27.26
CA MET A 126 -9.61 -22.33 -26.30
C MET A 126 -9.39 -21.32 -25.16
N ALA A 127 -9.75 -20.05 -25.35
CA ALA A 127 -9.72 -19.07 -24.25
C ALA A 127 -10.72 -19.44 -23.15
N GLU A 128 -11.93 -19.88 -23.51
CA GLU A 128 -12.93 -20.39 -22.56
C GLU A 128 -12.49 -21.70 -21.90
N VAL A 129 -11.75 -22.56 -22.61
CA VAL A 129 -11.16 -23.77 -22.02
C VAL A 129 -10.12 -23.39 -20.96
N LEU A 130 -9.28 -22.39 -21.24
CA LEU A 130 -8.23 -21.94 -20.32
C LEU A 130 -8.78 -21.18 -19.11
N SER A 131 -10.00 -20.64 -19.17
CA SER A 131 -10.69 -20.06 -18.01
C SER A 131 -11.38 -21.10 -17.13
N LEU A 132 -11.31 -22.39 -17.45
CA LEU A 132 -11.92 -23.42 -16.59
C LEU A 132 -11.10 -23.61 -15.30
N PRO A 133 -11.75 -23.98 -14.17
CA PRO A 133 -11.10 -24.10 -12.86
C PRO A 133 -9.86 -24.99 -12.83
N PHE A 134 -9.77 -25.96 -13.74
CA PHE A 134 -8.62 -26.87 -13.86
C PHE A 134 -7.31 -26.13 -14.18
N PHE A 135 -7.38 -25.11 -15.05
CA PHE A 135 -6.23 -24.31 -15.45
C PHE A 135 -5.99 -23.12 -14.52
N GLU A 136 -7.05 -22.59 -13.88
CA GLU A 136 -6.91 -21.60 -12.81
C GLU A 136 -6.20 -22.18 -11.57
N SER A 137 -6.51 -23.43 -11.22
CA SER A 137 -6.01 -24.06 -9.99
C SER A 137 -4.51 -24.40 -10.03
N SER A 138 -3.92 -24.56 -11.21
CA SER A 138 -2.53 -25.04 -11.34
C SER A 138 -1.48 -23.93 -11.37
N ALA A 139 -1.84 -22.70 -11.76
CA ALA A 139 -0.92 -21.57 -11.80
C ALA A 139 -1.08 -20.60 -10.60
N VAL A 140 -2.25 -20.60 -9.94
CA VAL A 140 -2.60 -19.58 -8.93
C VAL A 140 -2.61 -20.10 -7.49
N ASN A 141 -2.57 -21.43 -7.22
CA ASN A 141 -2.86 -21.94 -5.85
C ASN A 141 -1.70 -22.45 -4.99
N GLN A 142 -0.43 -22.39 -5.39
CA GLN A 142 0.68 -22.64 -4.44
C GLN A 142 1.04 -21.40 -3.62
N TRP A 143 0.03 -20.72 -3.06
CA TRP A 143 0.28 -19.75 -2.00
C TRP A 143 0.42 -20.49 -0.68
N SER A 144 1.58 -20.38 -0.05
CA SER A 144 1.78 -20.81 1.32
C SER A 144 0.84 -20.05 2.28
N PRO A 145 0.48 -20.64 3.43
CA PRO A 145 -0.33 -19.94 4.44
C PRO A 145 0.24 -18.56 4.81
N GLY A 146 1.56 -18.44 4.93
CA GLY A 146 2.24 -17.17 5.25
C GLY A 146 2.14 -16.10 4.14
N GLU A 147 1.95 -16.48 2.88
CA GLU A 147 1.71 -15.52 1.79
C GLU A 147 0.23 -15.12 1.74
N ARG A 148 -0.69 -16.05 2.02
CA ARG A 148 -2.14 -15.78 2.05
C ARG A 148 -2.52 -14.85 3.20
N ASN A 149 -1.90 -15.03 4.36
CA ASN A 149 -2.22 -14.30 5.58
C ASN A 149 -1.36 -13.04 5.75
N ARG A 150 -0.87 -12.48 4.64
CA ARG A 150 -0.08 -11.24 4.63
C ARG A 150 -0.91 -10.09 4.09
N MET A 151 -0.95 -9.01 4.86
CA MET A 151 -1.53 -7.74 4.46
C MET A 151 -0.42 -6.69 4.34
N ARG A 152 -0.34 -6.07 3.16
CA ARG A 152 0.56 -4.94 2.90
C ARG A 152 -0.28 -3.65 2.86
N VAL A 153 0.18 -2.63 3.57
CA VAL A 153 -0.45 -1.31 3.59
C VAL A 153 0.51 -0.31 2.95
N LEU A 154 0.10 0.25 1.82
CA LEU A 154 0.76 1.39 1.20
C LEU A 154 0.02 2.66 1.62
N PHE A 155 0.72 3.59 2.25
CA PHE A 155 0.17 4.91 2.58
C PHE A 155 0.89 5.99 1.77
N SER A 156 0.12 6.93 1.25
CA SER A 156 0.62 8.10 0.53
C SER A 156 0.24 9.36 1.30
N ASP A 157 1.25 10.02 1.86
CA ASP A 157 1.10 11.26 2.62
C ASP A 157 2.15 12.31 2.19
N PRO A 158 2.20 12.67 0.89
CA PRO A 158 3.14 13.65 0.37
C PRO A 158 2.91 15.03 1.01
N LEU A 159 4.00 15.77 1.18
CA LEU A 159 4.00 17.12 1.74
C LEU A 159 3.61 18.16 0.69
N VAL A 160 4.06 17.97 -0.54
CA VAL A 160 3.96 18.97 -1.60
C VAL A 160 3.69 18.33 -2.96
N TRP A 161 3.12 19.10 -3.88
CA TRP A 161 3.17 18.82 -5.32
C TRP A 161 3.88 19.95 -6.03
N GLN A 162 4.53 19.63 -7.16
CA GLN A 162 5.18 20.62 -7.99
C GLN A 162 4.23 21.08 -9.11
N GLY A 163 4.00 22.39 -9.20
CA GLY A 163 3.26 22.99 -10.31
C GLY A 163 4.06 23.00 -11.61
N ASN A 164 3.38 23.28 -12.72
CA ASN A 164 4.00 23.40 -14.04
C ASN A 164 5.03 24.54 -14.12
N ASP A 165 4.94 25.51 -13.21
CA ASP A 165 5.88 26.61 -13.00
C ASP A 165 7.13 26.21 -12.19
N GLY A 166 7.21 24.95 -11.74
CA GLY A 166 8.26 24.42 -10.89
C GLY A 166 8.08 24.75 -9.41
N VAL A 167 7.01 25.44 -9.02
CA VAL A 167 6.77 25.86 -7.64
C VAL A 167 6.13 24.74 -6.84
N TYR A 168 6.66 24.48 -5.65
CA TYR A 168 6.06 23.54 -4.71
C TYR A 168 4.87 24.15 -3.98
N ASN A 169 3.76 23.41 -3.98
CA ASN A 169 2.50 23.75 -3.34
C ASN A 169 2.17 22.69 -2.28
N PRO A 170 1.65 23.07 -1.11
CA PRO A 170 1.39 22.12 -0.04
C PRO A 170 0.21 21.20 -0.41
N ILE A 171 0.25 19.97 0.08
CA ILE A 171 -0.89 19.04 0.05
C ILE A 171 -1.43 18.90 1.46
N THR A 172 -2.76 18.83 1.58
CA THR A 172 -3.42 18.51 2.85
C THR A 172 -2.97 17.14 3.35
N ARG A 173 -2.38 17.08 4.54
CA ARG A 173 -1.94 15.82 5.15
C ARG A 173 -3.12 14.93 5.52
N LEU A 174 -2.98 13.62 5.32
CA LEU A 174 -3.96 12.64 5.78
C LEU A 174 -3.59 12.15 7.19
N ASN A 175 -4.60 11.75 7.98
CA ASN A 175 -4.36 11.19 9.31
C ASN A 175 -4.02 9.69 9.24
N PHE A 176 -2.88 9.38 8.61
CA PHE A 176 -2.37 8.02 8.47
C PHE A 176 -2.25 7.30 9.81
N LEU A 177 -1.81 8.00 10.88
CA LEU A 177 -1.64 7.39 12.21
C LEU A 177 -2.96 6.85 12.78
N ARG A 178 -4.09 7.54 12.55
CA ARG A 178 -5.43 7.06 12.93
C ARG A 178 -5.76 5.76 12.19
N GLU A 179 -5.54 5.71 10.89
CA GLU A 179 -5.84 4.51 10.08
C GLU A 179 -4.92 3.34 10.40
N LYS A 180 -3.61 3.59 10.55
CA LYS A 180 -2.62 2.62 11.02
C LYS A 180 -3.03 1.99 12.35
N SER A 181 -3.41 2.83 13.32
CA SER A 181 -3.85 2.36 14.64
C SER A 181 -5.12 1.52 14.53
N LEU A 182 -6.06 1.92 13.67
CA LEU A 182 -7.29 1.19 13.42
C LEU A 182 -7.02 -0.20 12.81
N LEU A 183 -6.18 -0.28 11.77
CA LEU A 183 -5.81 -1.56 11.13
C LEU A 183 -5.09 -2.49 12.11
N LEU A 184 -4.11 -1.97 12.85
CA LEU A 184 -3.40 -2.73 13.88
C LEU A 184 -4.37 -3.26 14.94
N HIS A 185 -5.28 -2.41 15.44
CA HIS A 185 -6.25 -2.81 16.44
C HIS A 185 -7.20 -3.90 15.91
N CYS A 186 -7.70 -3.76 14.68
CA CYS A 186 -8.62 -4.74 14.09
C CYS A 186 -7.97 -6.12 13.96
N LEU A 187 -6.77 -6.20 13.40
CA LEU A 187 -6.11 -7.48 13.16
C LEU A 187 -5.55 -8.11 14.44
N LYS A 188 -5.06 -7.31 15.39
CA LYS A 188 -4.62 -7.82 16.70
C LYS A 188 -5.78 -8.38 17.53
N ASN A 189 -6.94 -7.71 17.52
CA ASN A 189 -8.11 -8.18 18.26
C ASN A 189 -8.65 -9.52 17.74
N ALA A 190 -8.46 -9.81 16.45
CA ALA A 190 -8.88 -11.09 15.87
C ALA A 190 -8.05 -12.28 16.40
N GLN A 191 -6.89 -12.01 17.01
CA GLN A 191 -5.99 -13.05 17.55
C GLN A 191 -5.65 -14.13 16.51
N LYS A 192 -5.43 -13.72 15.26
CA LYS A 192 -5.04 -14.60 14.15
C LYS A 192 -3.63 -14.27 13.66
N ASP A 193 -2.95 -15.27 13.07
CA ASP A 193 -1.62 -15.13 12.45
C ASP A 193 -1.71 -14.40 11.10
N ILE A 194 -2.01 -13.10 11.17
CA ILE A 194 -2.07 -12.20 10.02
C ILE A 194 -0.90 -11.22 10.12
N THR A 195 0.04 -11.32 9.18
CA THR A 195 1.18 -10.41 9.12
C THR A 195 0.76 -9.08 8.49
N LEU A 196 0.83 -7.99 9.26
CA LEU A 196 0.57 -6.64 8.80
C LEU A 196 1.87 -5.84 8.68
N THR A 197 2.05 -5.16 7.55
CA THR A 197 3.22 -4.28 7.33
C THR A 197 2.79 -2.99 6.65
N PHE A 198 3.50 -1.91 6.95
CA PHE A 198 3.23 -0.57 6.44
C PHE A 198 4.45 -0.07 5.69
N ASP A 199 4.22 0.49 4.51
CA ASP A 199 5.25 1.10 3.67
C ASP A 199 4.68 2.37 3.02
N ALA A 200 5.56 3.32 2.70
CA ALA A 200 5.17 4.48 1.89
C ALA A 200 4.86 4.04 0.45
N ALA A 201 3.87 4.69 -0.15
CA ALA A 201 3.39 4.38 -1.49
C ALA A 201 4.28 5.02 -2.57
N THR A 202 5.38 4.36 -2.92
CA THR A 202 6.20 4.71 -4.10
C THR A 202 5.99 3.71 -5.23
N ASP A 203 6.31 4.11 -6.46
CA ASP A 203 6.25 3.25 -7.64
C ASP A 203 7.20 2.04 -7.50
N VAL A 204 8.42 2.27 -7.01
CA VAL A 204 9.41 1.23 -6.70
C VAL A 204 8.85 0.26 -5.67
N ARG A 205 8.23 0.77 -4.59
CA ARG A 205 7.70 -0.10 -3.55
C ARG A 205 6.53 -0.96 -4.05
N LEU A 206 5.66 -0.39 -4.88
CA LEU A 206 4.60 -1.16 -5.51
C LEU A 206 5.16 -2.26 -6.41
N GLN A 207 6.21 -2.00 -7.20
CA GLN A 207 6.89 -3.01 -8.03
C GLN A 207 7.57 -4.11 -7.20
N GLU A 208 8.19 -3.76 -6.06
CA GLU A 208 8.76 -4.74 -5.13
C GLU A 208 7.69 -5.63 -4.52
N LEU A 209 6.59 -5.03 -4.05
CA LEU A 209 5.42 -5.77 -3.58
C LEU A 209 4.83 -6.61 -4.70
N ALA A 210 4.94 -6.16 -5.95
CA ALA A 210 4.49 -6.94 -7.10
C ALA A 210 5.34 -8.22 -7.35
N SER A 211 6.52 -8.32 -6.73
CA SER A 211 7.37 -9.50 -6.71
C SER A 211 7.17 -10.38 -5.48
N GLU A 212 6.41 -9.90 -4.48
CA GLU A 212 6.13 -10.60 -3.22
C GLU A 212 4.64 -10.96 -3.11
N ARG A 213 4.30 -12.24 -2.95
CA ARG A 213 2.91 -12.66 -2.74
C ARG A 213 2.35 -12.15 -1.42
N CYS A 214 1.27 -11.37 -1.46
CA CYS A 214 0.49 -11.00 -0.28
C CYS A 214 -1.02 -11.09 -0.53
N GLY A 215 -1.75 -11.66 0.43
CA GLY A 215 -3.18 -11.93 0.27
C GLY A 215 -4.01 -10.67 0.06
N CYS A 216 -3.61 -9.58 0.72
CA CYS A 216 -4.30 -8.29 0.64
C CYS A 216 -3.32 -7.12 0.51
N LEU A 217 -3.63 -6.19 -0.39
CA LEU A 217 -3.00 -4.88 -0.49
C LEU A 217 -4.04 -3.81 -0.10
N HIS A 218 -3.71 -2.96 0.87
CA HIS A 218 -4.48 -1.76 1.21
C HIS A 218 -3.69 -0.54 0.77
N PHE A 219 -4.26 0.28 -0.08
CA PHE A 219 -3.73 1.60 -0.42
C PHE A 219 -4.56 2.66 0.32
N SER A 220 -3.89 3.58 1.00
CA SER A 220 -4.50 4.78 1.57
C SER A 220 -3.78 6.02 1.05
N GLY A 221 -4.53 7.00 0.55
CA GLY A 221 -3.94 8.21 0.00
C GLY A 221 -4.94 9.11 -0.68
N HIS A 222 -4.44 10.21 -1.25
CA HIS A 222 -5.26 11.11 -2.06
C HIS A 222 -5.59 10.46 -3.41
N GLY A 223 -6.84 10.62 -3.83
CA GLY A 223 -7.33 10.15 -5.12
C GLY A 223 -7.92 11.29 -5.93
N HIS A 224 -7.74 11.22 -7.25
CA HIS A 224 -8.31 12.13 -8.22
C HIS A 224 -8.93 11.30 -9.35
N PRO A 225 -10.00 11.77 -10.03
CA PRO A 225 -10.61 11.07 -11.16
C PRO A 225 -9.67 10.48 -12.22
N SER A 226 -8.51 11.11 -12.41
CA SER A 226 -7.53 10.75 -13.44
C SER A 226 -6.25 10.09 -12.92
N PHE A 227 -5.98 10.13 -11.62
CA PHE A 227 -4.72 9.62 -11.06
C PHE A 227 -4.82 9.31 -9.57
N LEU A 228 -3.97 8.42 -9.11
CA LEU A 228 -3.70 8.17 -7.71
C LEU A 228 -2.45 8.95 -7.28
N VAL A 229 -2.46 9.53 -6.09
CA VAL A 229 -1.30 10.27 -5.59
C VAL A 229 -0.41 9.30 -4.80
N PHE A 230 0.76 9.01 -5.33
CA PHE A 230 1.89 8.32 -4.69
C PHE A 230 2.91 9.35 -4.18
N GLU A 231 4.00 8.87 -3.59
CA GLU A 231 5.12 9.68 -3.14
C GLU A 231 6.36 9.48 -4.01
N ASP A 232 7.16 10.54 -4.13
CA ASP A 232 8.57 10.43 -4.52
C ASP A 232 9.47 10.17 -3.29
N ASP A 233 10.78 10.01 -3.53
CA ASP A 233 11.76 9.71 -2.49
C ASP A 233 11.98 10.83 -1.45
N PHE A 234 11.43 12.02 -1.68
CA PHE A 234 11.63 13.22 -0.86
C PHE A 234 10.32 13.74 -0.22
N GLY A 235 9.22 13.02 -0.37
CA GLY A 235 7.90 13.39 0.14
C GLY A 235 7.15 14.38 -0.74
N GLY A 236 7.51 14.49 -2.01
CA GLY A 236 6.71 15.12 -3.06
C GLY A 236 5.67 14.16 -3.63
N ALA A 237 4.61 14.71 -4.22
CA ALA A 237 3.56 13.93 -4.87
C ALA A 237 4.01 13.40 -6.22
N HIS A 238 3.81 12.10 -6.39
CA HIS A 238 3.99 11.39 -7.65
C HIS A 238 2.61 10.94 -8.17
N PHE A 239 2.17 11.48 -9.31
CA PHE A 239 0.85 11.18 -9.84
C PHE A 239 0.89 9.96 -10.77
N LEU A 240 0.15 8.91 -10.42
CA LEU A 240 0.04 7.68 -11.22
C LEU A 240 -1.32 7.60 -11.92
N SER A 241 -1.31 7.56 -13.25
CA SER A 241 -2.52 7.29 -14.03
C SER A 241 -2.91 5.79 -13.96
N PRO A 242 -4.16 5.43 -14.33
CA PRO A 242 -4.56 4.03 -14.49
C PRO A 242 -3.65 3.22 -15.41
N ASP A 243 -3.12 3.84 -16.47
CA ASP A 243 -2.21 3.19 -17.41
C ASP A 243 -0.81 3.01 -16.81
N ASP A 244 -0.31 3.99 -16.06
CA ASP A 244 0.96 3.86 -15.33
C ASP A 244 0.88 2.71 -14.33
N LEU A 245 -0.21 2.62 -13.58
CA LEU A 245 -0.46 1.53 -12.63
C LEU A 245 -0.46 0.16 -13.33
N CYS A 246 -1.12 0.04 -14.48
CA CYS A 246 -1.09 -1.20 -15.28
C CYS A 246 0.32 -1.56 -15.75
N ASN A 247 1.16 -0.56 -16.06
CA ASN A 247 2.54 -0.78 -16.49
C ASN A 247 3.48 -1.14 -15.34
N LEU A 248 3.21 -0.67 -14.12
CA LEU A 248 3.97 -1.00 -12.91
C LEU A 248 3.70 -2.43 -12.42
N LEU A 249 2.49 -2.94 -12.64
CA LEU A 249 2.09 -4.27 -12.19
C LEU A 249 2.51 -5.36 -13.20
N PRO A 250 3.02 -6.51 -12.73
CA PRO A 250 3.36 -7.64 -13.58
C PRO A 250 2.09 -8.31 -14.12
N GLN A 251 2.24 -9.13 -15.18
CA GLN A 251 1.12 -9.87 -15.79
C GLN A 251 0.41 -10.82 -14.82
N ALA A 252 1.11 -11.30 -13.78
CA ALA A 252 0.53 -12.10 -12.72
C ALA A 252 0.64 -11.31 -11.41
N VAL A 253 -0.40 -10.54 -11.10
CA VAL A 253 -0.44 -9.75 -9.86
C VAL A 253 -0.38 -10.66 -8.63
N PRO A 254 0.42 -10.29 -7.62
CA PRO A 254 0.64 -11.12 -6.45
C PRO A 254 -0.34 -10.78 -5.31
N PHE A 255 -1.53 -10.27 -5.64
CA PHE A 255 -2.55 -9.82 -4.69
C PHE A 255 -3.89 -10.49 -5.01
N ARG A 256 -4.59 -11.01 -4.00
CA ARG A 256 -5.95 -11.58 -4.18
C ARG A 256 -7.05 -10.53 -3.99
N LEU A 257 -6.83 -9.62 -3.06
CA LEU A 257 -7.72 -8.51 -2.73
C LEU A 257 -6.92 -7.21 -2.69
N VAL A 258 -7.42 -6.17 -3.36
CA VAL A 258 -6.91 -4.79 -3.20
C VAL A 258 -8.03 -3.92 -2.62
N PHE A 259 -7.72 -3.10 -1.62
CA PHE A 259 -8.60 -2.03 -1.17
C PHE A 259 -7.92 -0.69 -1.46
N VAL A 260 -8.52 0.11 -2.33
CA VAL A 260 -8.09 1.47 -2.64
C VAL A 260 -8.92 2.45 -1.81
N SER A 261 -8.43 2.79 -0.62
CA SER A 261 -9.00 3.80 0.29
C SER A 261 -8.59 5.20 -0.16
N SER A 262 -9.25 5.70 -1.21
CA SER A 262 -9.08 7.07 -1.71
C SER A 262 -10.34 7.52 -2.45
N CYS A 263 -10.60 8.83 -2.47
CA CYS A 263 -11.72 9.42 -3.22
C CYS A 263 -11.56 9.16 -4.73
N HIS A 264 -12.68 9.05 -5.46
CA HIS A 264 -12.67 8.86 -6.92
C HIS A 264 -11.91 7.61 -7.44
N SER A 265 -11.86 6.53 -6.65
CA SER A 265 -10.97 5.39 -6.90
C SER A 265 -11.51 4.31 -7.83
N GLU A 266 -12.72 4.43 -8.39
CA GLU A 266 -13.30 3.42 -9.30
C GLU A 266 -12.43 3.17 -10.54
N ASN A 267 -11.91 4.20 -11.20
CA ASN A 267 -11.05 4.06 -12.38
C ASN A 267 -9.75 3.32 -12.06
N ILE A 268 -9.18 3.59 -10.89
CA ILE A 268 -8.01 2.89 -10.37
C ILE A 268 -8.35 1.45 -10.01
N GLY A 269 -9.53 1.22 -9.42
CA GLY A 269 -10.02 -0.11 -9.12
C GLY A 269 -10.17 -0.98 -10.37
N LEU A 270 -10.70 -0.41 -11.45
CA LEU A 270 -10.78 -1.06 -12.76
C LEU A 270 -9.40 -1.35 -13.36
N ALA A 271 -8.40 -0.49 -13.14
CA ALA A 271 -7.02 -0.74 -13.54
C ALA A 271 -6.42 -1.96 -12.81
N PHE A 272 -6.68 -2.11 -11.50
CA PHE A 272 -6.29 -3.33 -10.77
C PHE A 272 -6.99 -4.59 -11.31
N ILE A 273 -8.28 -4.52 -11.65
CA ILE A 273 -8.99 -5.62 -12.30
C ILE A 273 -8.35 -5.98 -13.65
N LYS A 274 -8.05 -4.96 -14.48
CA LYS A 274 -7.39 -5.14 -15.78
C LYS A 274 -5.99 -5.75 -15.64
N ALA A 275 -5.28 -5.43 -14.56
CA ALA A 275 -3.99 -6.03 -14.21
C ALA A 275 -4.12 -7.49 -13.67
N GLY A 276 -5.34 -7.99 -13.45
CA GLY A 276 -5.61 -9.37 -13.05
C GLY A 276 -5.95 -9.57 -11.57
N VAL A 277 -6.17 -8.48 -10.81
CA VAL A 277 -6.64 -8.60 -9.42
C VAL A 277 -8.08 -9.10 -9.44
N ARG A 278 -8.40 -10.11 -8.62
CA ARG A 278 -9.73 -10.74 -8.64
C ARG A 278 -10.79 -9.96 -7.88
N HIS A 279 -10.40 -9.28 -6.80
CA HIS A 279 -11.33 -8.54 -5.96
C HIS A 279 -10.74 -7.18 -5.62
N VAL A 280 -11.50 -6.12 -5.89
CA VAL A 280 -11.08 -4.76 -5.56
C VAL A 280 -12.20 -4.03 -4.85
N VAL A 281 -11.89 -3.49 -3.66
CA VAL A 281 -12.76 -2.53 -2.97
C VAL A 281 -12.27 -1.12 -3.30
N CYS A 282 -13.18 -0.25 -3.71
CA CYS A 282 -12.90 1.14 -4.05
C CYS A 282 -14.13 2.01 -3.80
N CYS A 283 -14.01 3.30 -4.11
CA CYS A 283 -15.05 4.31 -3.94
C CYS A 283 -15.54 4.79 -5.30
N GLU A 284 -16.82 5.13 -5.38
CA GLU A 284 -17.47 5.60 -6.61
C GLU A 284 -16.77 6.83 -7.21
N HIS A 285 -16.71 6.87 -8.55
CA HIS A 285 -15.97 7.85 -9.34
C HIS A 285 -16.29 9.32 -8.99
N GLU A 286 -17.50 9.68 -8.55
CA GLU A 286 -17.91 11.06 -8.26
C GLU A 286 -18.12 11.33 -6.75
N SER A 287 -17.57 10.48 -5.89
CA SER A 287 -17.81 10.57 -4.44
C SER A 287 -16.58 11.00 -3.64
N GLU A 288 -16.78 11.98 -2.75
CA GLU A 288 -15.91 12.26 -1.61
C GLU A 288 -16.40 11.45 -0.41
N LEU A 289 -15.49 10.77 0.28
CA LEU A 289 -15.81 10.01 1.48
C LEU A 289 -15.57 10.82 2.75
N MET A 290 -16.47 10.66 3.72
CA MET A 290 -16.20 11.11 5.08
C MET A 290 -15.15 10.22 5.74
N ASP A 291 -14.20 10.82 6.45
CA ASP A 291 -13.17 10.10 7.21
C ASP A 291 -13.78 9.08 8.20
N GLU A 292 -14.89 9.46 8.86
CA GLU A 292 -15.62 8.57 9.77
C GLU A 292 -16.24 7.36 9.03
N ALA A 293 -16.76 7.56 7.83
CA ALA A 293 -17.33 6.49 7.01
C ALA A 293 -16.25 5.52 6.53
N ALA A 294 -15.10 6.04 6.06
CA ALA A 294 -13.94 5.23 5.71
C ALA A 294 -13.43 4.43 6.92
N ALA A 295 -13.31 5.06 8.08
CA ALA A 295 -12.88 4.39 9.31
C ALA A 295 -13.87 3.29 9.77
N ASP A 296 -15.18 3.57 9.73
CA ASP A 296 -16.22 2.58 10.07
C ASP A 296 -16.23 1.40 9.09
N PHE A 297 -16.08 1.67 7.79
CA PHE A 297 -15.97 0.64 6.76
C PHE A 297 -14.74 -0.24 6.99
N THR A 298 -13.54 0.36 7.07
CA THR A 298 -12.26 -0.33 7.27
C THR A 298 -12.30 -1.21 8.52
N ARG A 299 -12.85 -0.70 9.63
CA ARG A 299 -12.96 -1.45 10.89
C ARG A 299 -13.81 -2.71 10.72
N SER A 300 -14.98 -2.57 10.13
CA SER A 300 -15.91 -3.69 9.96
C SER A 300 -15.42 -4.68 8.90
N PHE A 301 -14.86 -4.18 7.80
CA PHE A 301 -14.38 -4.98 6.68
C PHE A 301 -13.20 -5.86 7.09
N TYR A 302 -12.13 -5.28 7.64
CA TYR A 302 -10.97 -6.06 8.06
C TYR A 302 -11.23 -6.91 9.30
N GLY A 303 -12.11 -6.47 10.21
CA GLY A 303 -12.58 -7.31 11.31
C GLY A 303 -13.26 -8.58 10.80
N SER A 304 -14.19 -8.46 9.84
CA SER A 304 -14.84 -9.62 9.23
C SER A 304 -13.87 -10.50 8.41
N LEU A 305 -12.94 -9.90 7.65
CA LEU A 305 -11.94 -10.66 6.90
C LEU A 305 -11.01 -11.45 7.81
N ALA A 306 -10.62 -10.90 8.97
CA ALA A 306 -9.77 -11.59 9.93
C ALA A 306 -10.48 -12.77 10.61
N GLU A 307 -11.82 -12.73 10.71
CA GLU A 307 -12.67 -13.84 11.16
C GLU A 307 -12.98 -14.86 10.03
N SER A 308 -12.17 -14.86 8.96
CA SER A 308 -12.30 -15.74 7.81
C SER A 308 -13.64 -15.61 7.06
N PHE A 309 -14.31 -14.46 7.13
CA PHE A 309 -15.50 -14.22 6.29
C PHE A 309 -15.08 -14.05 4.83
N THR A 310 -15.99 -14.38 3.92
CA THR A 310 -15.74 -14.16 2.48
C THR A 310 -15.72 -12.68 2.14
N VAL A 311 -15.04 -12.31 1.05
CA VAL A 311 -14.96 -10.90 0.60
C VAL A 311 -16.35 -10.27 0.50
N LYS A 312 -17.31 -11.01 -0.06
CA LYS A 312 -18.70 -10.59 -0.17
C LYS A 312 -19.34 -10.29 1.19
N LEU A 313 -19.26 -11.24 2.13
CA LEU A 313 -19.84 -11.07 3.47
C LEU A 313 -19.18 -9.93 4.26
N ALA A 314 -17.85 -9.83 4.18
CA ALA A 314 -17.11 -8.74 4.82
C ALA A 314 -17.51 -7.37 4.24
N PHE A 315 -17.67 -7.27 2.92
CA PHE A 315 -18.11 -6.06 2.24
C PHE A 315 -19.54 -5.66 2.61
N GLU A 316 -20.47 -6.60 2.60
CA GLU A 316 -21.88 -6.38 3.00
C GLU A 316 -22.00 -5.96 4.48
N SER A 317 -21.23 -6.61 5.36
CA SER A 317 -21.12 -6.26 6.78
C SER A 317 -20.61 -4.82 6.96
N ALA A 318 -19.55 -4.44 6.25
CA ALA A 318 -18.99 -3.10 6.31
C ALA A 318 -19.95 -2.02 5.78
N LYS A 319 -20.65 -2.28 4.67
CA LYS A 319 -21.73 -1.41 4.20
C LYS A 319 -22.84 -1.25 5.24
N GLY A 320 -23.23 -2.33 5.92
CA GLY A 320 -24.19 -2.28 7.02
C GLY A 320 -23.74 -1.38 8.18
N ALA A 321 -22.46 -1.49 8.58
CA ALA A 321 -21.87 -0.69 9.64
C ALA A 321 -21.87 0.82 9.31
N VAL A 322 -21.45 1.19 8.09
CA VAL A 322 -21.49 2.58 7.62
C VAL A 322 -22.93 3.07 7.54
N SER A 323 -23.84 2.28 6.96
CA SER A 323 -25.25 2.65 6.81
C SER A 323 -25.94 2.94 8.14
N GLY A 324 -25.56 2.23 9.22
CA GLY A 324 -26.13 2.41 10.54
C GLY A 324 -25.61 3.64 11.31
N ARG A 325 -24.41 4.13 10.99
CA ARG A 325 -23.74 5.23 11.72
C ARG A 325 -23.69 6.54 10.94
N GLN A 326 -23.35 6.46 9.66
CA GLN A 326 -23.11 7.61 8.78
C GLN A 326 -24.26 7.81 7.77
N GLY A 327 -25.14 6.82 7.62
CA GLY A 327 -26.28 6.86 6.72
C GLY A 327 -26.09 6.07 5.44
N LYS A 328 -27.20 5.81 4.75
CA LYS A 328 -27.23 4.93 3.58
C LYS A 328 -26.45 5.50 2.39
N GLU A 329 -26.52 6.81 2.19
CA GLU A 329 -25.83 7.51 1.10
C GLU A 329 -24.30 7.30 1.18
N GLU A 330 -23.70 7.45 2.36
CA GLU A 330 -22.27 7.20 2.57
C GLU A 330 -21.88 5.73 2.35
N SER A 331 -22.77 4.80 2.71
CA SER A 331 -22.56 3.37 2.50
C SER A 331 -22.58 2.96 1.02
N GLU A 332 -23.42 3.62 0.22
CA GLU A 332 -23.56 3.32 -1.21
C GLU A 332 -22.34 3.72 -2.04
N LYS A 333 -21.51 4.66 -1.55
CA LYS A 333 -20.26 5.09 -2.19
C LYS A 333 -19.18 4.00 -2.29
N PHE A 334 -19.24 2.97 -1.43
CA PHE A 334 -18.30 1.85 -1.48
C PHE A 334 -18.73 0.83 -2.53
N ILE A 335 -17.78 0.42 -3.36
CA ILE A 335 -17.97 -0.49 -4.50
C ILE A 335 -17.03 -1.69 -4.36
N LEU A 336 -17.56 -2.88 -4.66
CA LEU A 336 -16.80 -4.11 -4.84
C LEU A 336 -16.76 -4.45 -6.34
N LEU A 337 -15.56 -4.62 -6.88
CA LEU A 337 -15.31 -4.95 -8.28
C LEU A 337 -14.73 -6.37 -8.42
N PRO A 338 -15.08 -7.10 -9.49
CA PRO A 338 -16.03 -6.71 -10.55
C PRO A 338 -17.51 -6.80 -10.11
N LYS A 339 -18.34 -5.79 -10.43
CA LYS A 339 -19.74 -5.68 -9.93
C LYS A 339 -20.62 -6.90 -10.22
N ASP A 340 -20.40 -7.57 -11.36
CA ASP A 340 -21.21 -8.69 -11.84
C ASP A 340 -20.60 -10.07 -11.52
N SER A 341 -19.55 -10.13 -10.69
CA SER A 341 -18.86 -11.39 -10.38
C SER A 341 -19.53 -12.17 -9.24
N THR A 342 -19.70 -13.47 -9.42
CA THR A 342 -20.05 -14.40 -8.34
C THR A 342 -18.83 -14.91 -7.56
N ASP A 343 -17.61 -14.53 -7.95
CA ASP A 343 -16.34 -15.01 -7.37
C ASP A 343 -15.97 -14.33 -6.04
N HIS A 344 -16.82 -13.43 -5.52
CA HIS A 344 -16.54 -12.74 -4.25
C HIS A 344 -16.77 -13.61 -2.99
N ASP A 345 -17.30 -14.83 -3.15
CA ASP A 345 -17.55 -15.75 -2.05
C ASP A 345 -16.31 -16.59 -1.70
N VAL A 346 -15.18 -15.90 -1.51
CA VAL A 346 -13.88 -16.51 -1.18
C VAL A 346 -13.28 -15.89 0.07
N VAL A 347 -12.58 -16.71 0.84
CA VAL A 347 -11.85 -16.28 2.05
C VAL A 347 -10.44 -15.79 1.67
N ILE A 348 -10.07 -14.60 2.17
CA ILE A 348 -8.74 -14.02 1.93
C ILE A 348 -7.75 -14.46 3.00
N PHE A 349 -8.08 -14.25 4.27
CA PHE A 349 -7.28 -14.70 5.41
C PHE A 349 -7.86 -15.98 5.98
N ASP A 350 -7.03 -17.02 6.00
CA ASP A 350 -7.33 -18.32 6.60
C ASP A 350 -6.18 -18.61 7.58
N ALA A 351 -6.16 -17.78 8.64
CA ALA A 351 -5.06 -17.72 9.59
C ALA A 351 -5.41 -18.50 10.86
N ASP A 352 -4.42 -19.20 11.38
CA ASP A 352 -4.52 -19.92 12.65
C ASP A 352 -4.63 -18.94 13.82
N GLU A 353 -5.23 -19.40 14.92
CA GLU A 353 -5.32 -18.62 16.16
C GLU A 353 -3.96 -18.50 16.84
N ILE A 354 -3.61 -17.29 17.26
CA ILE A 354 -2.39 -16.99 18.02
C ILE A 354 -2.69 -16.05 19.17
N GLU A 355 -2.01 -16.27 20.29
CA GLU A 355 -1.91 -15.27 21.34
C GLU A 355 -0.89 -14.22 20.92
N TRP A 356 -1.35 -13.01 20.64
CA TRP A 356 -0.46 -11.88 20.40
C TRP A 356 0.19 -11.47 21.73
N GLU A 357 1.48 -11.75 21.88
CA GLU A 357 2.26 -11.15 22.96
C GLU A 357 2.45 -9.65 22.66
N GLU A 358 2.19 -8.80 23.65
CA GLU A 358 2.55 -7.38 23.57
C GLU A 358 4.07 -7.27 23.49
N GLY A 359 4.59 -7.24 22.26
CA GLY A 359 5.98 -6.92 22.02
C GLY A 359 6.28 -5.55 22.59
N THR A 360 7.26 -5.49 23.49
CA THR A 360 7.90 -4.24 23.89
C THR A 360 8.60 -3.68 22.64
N SER A 361 7.91 -2.82 21.90
CA SER A 361 8.55 -2.07 20.83
C SER A 361 9.75 -1.35 21.42
N SER A 362 10.95 -1.58 20.88
CA SER A 362 12.10 -0.73 21.16
C SER A 362 11.79 0.63 20.57
N GLU A 363 11.09 1.47 21.33
CA GLU A 363 10.77 2.83 20.93
C GLU A 363 12.10 3.58 20.79
N GLN A 364 12.51 3.81 19.55
CA GLN A 364 13.58 4.76 19.25
C GLN A 364 13.29 6.08 19.99
N LEU A 365 14.33 6.65 20.60
CA LEU A 365 14.35 7.80 21.51
C LEU A 365 13.97 9.16 20.88
N ILE A 366 13.07 9.18 19.90
CA ILE A 366 12.55 10.43 19.32
C ILE A 366 11.44 10.94 20.24
N PRO A 367 11.47 12.21 20.69
CA PRO A 367 10.36 12.79 21.45
C PRO A 367 9.04 12.75 20.67
N ASP A 368 7.92 12.88 21.38
CA ASP A 368 6.58 12.85 20.79
C ASP A 368 6.40 13.88 19.66
N CYS A 369 5.52 13.52 18.71
CA CYS A 369 5.19 14.39 17.59
C CYS A 369 4.64 15.74 18.09
N PRO A 370 4.99 16.88 17.46
CA PRO A 370 4.50 18.19 17.88
C PRO A 370 2.97 18.28 17.76
N VAL A 371 2.33 18.81 18.80
CA VAL A 371 0.91 19.16 18.79
C VAL A 371 0.72 20.52 18.10
N ASN A 372 -0.40 20.72 17.40
CA ASN A 372 -0.73 21.97 16.70
C ASN A 372 0.33 22.40 15.66
N PHE A 373 0.74 21.46 14.80
CA PHE A 373 1.74 21.70 13.75
C PHE A 373 1.05 21.92 12.40
N ILE A 374 1.10 23.16 11.88
CA ILE A 374 0.35 23.58 10.68
C ILE A 374 1.24 24.45 9.78
N GLY A 375 1.10 24.33 8.45
CA GLY A 375 1.62 25.30 7.48
C GLY A 375 3.12 25.24 7.26
N ARG A 376 3.72 24.06 7.47
CA ARG A 376 5.17 23.84 7.40
C ARG A 376 5.58 22.84 6.33
N GLU A 377 4.66 22.40 5.49
CA GLU A 377 4.83 21.32 4.52
C GLU A 377 5.96 21.63 3.53
N LYS A 378 6.00 22.87 2.99
CA LYS A 378 7.06 23.28 2.03
C LYS A 378 8.46 23.26 2.65
N VAL A 379 8.60 23.83 3.84
CA VAL A 379 9.91 23.89 4.52
C VAL A 379 10.31 22.50 5.03
N MET A 380 9.34 21.71 5.47
CA MET A 380 9.54 20.31 5.84
C MET A 380 10.07 19.50 4.66
N HIS A 381 9.45 19.64 3.48
CA HIS A 381 9.93 19.03 2.24
C HIS A 381 11.35 19.49 1.88
N GLU A 382 11.68 20.79 2.05
CA GLU A 382 13.04 21.29 1.82
C GLU A 382 14.07 20.65 2.76
N VAL A 383 13.75 20.53 4.05
CA VAL A 383 14.62 19.88 5.05
C VAL A 383 14.78 18.40 4.74
N ILE A 384 13.69 17.68 4.45
CA ILE A 384 13.72 16.25 4.09
C ILE A 384 14.53 16.05 2.82
N SER A 385 14.30 16.85 1.79
CA SER A 385 15.07 16.83 0.54
C SER A 385 16.56 16.96 0.83
N ALA A 386 16.97 17.95 1.64
CA ALA A 386 18.37 18.13 2.01
C ALA A 386 18.93 16.96 2.83
N VAL A 387 18.18 16.46 3.82
CA VAL A 387 18.59 15.36 4.69
C VAL A 387 18.72 14.05 3.92
N LEU A 388 17.81 13.74 3.01
CA LEU A 388 17.82 12.49 2.23
C LEU A 388 18.73 12.59 0.98
N SER A 389 19.09 13.79 0.54
CA SER A 389 20.01 13.99 -0.60
C SER A 389 21.47 13.78 -0.21
N ARG A 390 22.40 14.57 -0.75
CA ARG A 390 23.86 14.39 -0.58
C ARG A 390 24.42 15.14 0.62
N GLU A 391 23.65 16.07 1.18
CA GLU A 391 24.08 16.96 2.23
C GLU A 391 24.28 16.16 3.52
N ARG A 392 25.45 16.33 4.14
CA ARG A 392 25.80 15.65 5.41
C ARG A 392 25.59 16.54 6.63
N LEU A 393 25.54 17.85 6.43
CA LEU A 393 25.26 18.83 7.46
C LEU A 393 24.15 19.76 6.97
N VAL A 394 22.99 19.66 7.63
CA VAL A 394 21.85 20.56 7.41
C VAL A 394 21.64 21.35 8.68
N THR A 395 21.53 22.68 8.56
CA THR A 395 21.27 23.55 9.70
C THR A 395 19.93 24.25 9.52
N LEU A 396 18.99 24.01 10.44
CA LEU A 396 17.74 24.73 10.51
C LEU A 396 17.93 26.02 11.32
N VAL A 397 17.89 27.15 10.63
CA VAL A 397 18.12 28.49 11.16
C VAL A 397 16.80 29.23 11.32
N GLY A 398 16.62 29.97 12.42
CA GLY A 398 15.42 30.77 12.61
C GLY A 398 15.37 31.42 13.98
N GLU A 399 14.51 32.44 14.11
CA GLU A 399 14.32 33.17 15.35
C GLU A 399 13.72 32.28 16.47
N SER A 400 13.88 32.72 17.72
CA SER A 400 13.28 32.01 18.85
C SER A 400 11.75 32.04 18.77
N GLY A 401 11.11 30.90 19.01
CA GLY A 401 9.65 30.79 18.97
C GLY A 401 9.02 30.55 17.60
N VAL A 402 9.81 30.50 16.52
CA VAL A 402 9.30 30.25 15.15
C VAL A 402 8.89 28.78 14.90
N GLY A 403 9.26 27.86 15.82
CA GLY A 403 8.88 26.44 15.75
C GLY A 403 9.96 25.50 15.21
N ARG A 404 11.25 25.86 15.34
CA ARG A 404 12.37 25.04 14.82
C ARG A 404 12.40 23.61 15.36
N SER A 405 12.30 23.44 16.68
CA SER A 405 12.29 22.11 17.32
C SER A 405 11.05 21.30 16.91
N SER A 406 9.89 21.94 16.80
CA SER A 406 8.66 21.29 16.30
C SER A 406 8.81 20.81 14.86
N LEU A 407 9.36 21.64 13.96
CA LEU A 407 9.64 21.23 12.57
C LEU A 407 10.64 20.07 12.52
N THR A 408 11.68 20.13 13.35
CA THR A 408 12.70 19.08 13.43
C THR A 408 12.09 17.75 13.86
N LEU A 409 11.25 17.76 14.89
CA LEU A 409 10.51 16.56 15.34
C LEU A 409 9.59 16.02 14.24
N ALA A 410 8.85 16.89 13.55
CA ALA A 410 7.99 16.47 12.44
C ALA A 410 8.79 15.80 11.31
N VAL A 411 9.96 16.36 10.94
CA VAL A 411 10.89 15.76 9.97
C VAL A 411 11.37 14.40 10.43
N CYS A 412 11.79 14.27 11.69
CA CYS A 412 12.26 12.99 12.25
C CYS A 412 11.20 11.89 12.16
N HIS A 413 9.96 12.18 12.57
CA HIS A 413 8.86 11.21 12.49
C HIS A 413 8.54 10.85 11.05
N TYR A 414 8.49 11.82 10.14
CA TYR A 414 8.21 11.57 8.72
C TYR A 414 9.28 10.69 8.04
N VAL A 415 10.56 10.94 8.33
CA VAL A 415 11.68 10.16 7.79
C VAL A 415 11.70 8.76 8.38
N LYS A 416 11.44 8.61 9.69
CA LYS A 416 11.37 7.32 10.38
C LYS A 416 10.31 6.40 9.76
N GLU A 417 9.16 6.94 9.39
CA GLU A 417 8.10 6.19 8.72
C GLU A 417 8.49 5.64 7.34
N ARG A 418 9.60 6.14 6.77
CA ARG A 418 10.11 5.82 5.43
C ARG A 418 11.43 5.06 5.44
N PHE A 419 11.91 4.57 6.59
CA PHE A 419 13.13 3.75 6.68
C PHE A 419 13.05 2.44 5.88
N SER A 420 11.85 1.90 5.65
CA SER A 420 11.68 0.69 4.82
C SER A 420 11.81 0.97 3.32
N MET A 421 11.83 2.24 2.89
CA MET A 421 12.00 2.58 1.49
C MET A 421 13.42 2.26 1.02
N PRO A 422 13.59 1.57 -0.12
CA PRO A 422 14.91 1.24 -0.66
C PRO A 422 15.81 2.46 -0.93
N SER A 423 15.19 3.58 -1.29
CA SER A 423 15.86 4.86 -1.58
C SER A 423 16.29 5.62 -0.33
N CYS A 424 15.78 5.26 0.86
CA CYS A 424 16.11 5.96 2.09
C CYS A 424 17.57 5.69 2.48
N PRO A 425 18.44 6.71 2.55
CA PRO A 425 19.84 6.53 2.92
C PRO A 425 20.04 6.34 4.44
N LEU A 426 18.95 6.29 5.22
CA LEU A 426 18.93 6.28 6.68
C LEU A 426 18.18 5.07 7.22
N ASP A 427 18.67 4.49 8.32
CA ASP A 427 18.02 3.40 9.05
C ASP A 427 17.75 3.73 10.53
N SER A 428 18.29 4.84 11.01
CA SER A 428 18.26 5.23 12.42
C SER A 428 18.28 6.75 12.59
N ILE A 429 17.59 7.24 13.64
CA ILE A 429 17.61 8.64 14.07
C ILE A 429 18.01 8.69 15.54
N VAL A 430 18.95 9.57 15.88
CA VAL A 430 19.35 9.84 17.26
C VAL A 430 19.05 11.31 17.58
N TYR A 431 18.12 11.53 18.51
CA TYR A 431 17.65 12.87 18.87
C TYR A 431 18.24 13.32 20.21
N VAL A 432 19.05 14.39 20.16
CA VAL A 432 19.69 14.95 21.36
C VAL A 432 19.28 16.40 21.55
N LEU A 433 18.54 16.65 22.63
CA LEU A 433 18.24 18.00 23.10
C LEU A 433 19.43 18.54 23.91
N HIS A 434 19.95 19.70 23.51
CA HIS A 434 21.02 20.41 24.20
C HIS A 434 20.47 21.18 25.43
N ASP A 435 20.90 20.83 26.66
CA ASP A 435 20.47 21.52 27.90
C ASP A 435 21.59 22.31 28.60
N LYS A 436 22.81 21.75 28.72
CA LYS A 436 23.89 22.26 29.58
C LYS A 436 25.30 22.04 28.99
N GLY A 437 25.58 22.62 27.82
CA GLY A 437 26.93 22.68 27.24
C GLY A 437 27.39 21.40 26.52
N THR A 438 28.45 21.53 25.73
CA THR A 438 28.83 20.57 24.67
C THR A 438 29.28 19.20 25.19
N ASN A 439 30.02 19.13 26.30
CA ASN A 439 30.43 17.85 26.88
C ASN A 439 29.24 16.97 27.33
N PHE A 440 28.15 17.58 27.79
CA PHE A 440 26.93 16.84 28.17
C PHE A 440 26.16 16.34 26.94
N LEU A 441 26.19 17.11 25.86
CA LEU A 441 25.62 16.72 24.57
C LEU A 441 26.28 15.45 24.04
N LEU A 442 27.63 15.43 24.01
CA LEU A 442 28.40 14.27 23.55
C LEU A 442 28.19 13.05 24.45
N ALA A 443 28.16 13.23 25.77
CA ALA A 443 27.88 12.14 26.71
C ALA A 443 26.49 11.54 26.49
N LYS A 444 25.48 12.39 26.28
CA LYS A 444 24.11 11.93 26.01
C LYS A 444 24.01 11.21 24.65
N LEU A 445 24.66 11.75 23.63
CA LEU A 445 24.74 11.14 22.30
C LEU A 445 25.39 9.75 22.38
N HIS A 446 26.54 9.65 23.05
CA HIS A 446 27.28 8.40 23.22
C HIS A 446 26.44 7.35 23.95
N THR A 447 25.82 7.71 25.08
CA THR A 447 24.98 6.79 25.86
C THR A 447 23.82 6.25 25.02
N GLN A 448 23.10 7.11 24.28
CA GLN A 448 21.99 6.68 23.42
C GLN A 448 22.46 5.74 22.30
N LEU A 449 23.62 6.02 21.70
CA LEU A 449 24.18 5.16 20.65
C LEU A 449 24.66 3.81 21.20
N ALA A 450 25.30 3.81 22.37
CA ALA A 450 25.78 2.58 23.01
C ALA A 450 24.63 1.68 23.46
N GLU A 451 23.55 2.26 24.02
CA GLU A 451 22.31 1.56 24.34
C GLU A 451 21.69 0.93 23.08
N HIS A 452 21.65 1.66 21.97
CA HIS A 452 21.11 1.16 20.71
C HIS A 452 21.96 0.04 20.12
N ALA A 453 23.29 0.09 20.27
CA ALA A 453 24.23 -0.93 19.80
C ALA A 453 24.31 -2.17 20.73
N ALA A 454 23.57 -2.17 21.86
CA ALA A 454 23.68 -3.19 22.92
C ALA A 454 25.12 -3.42 23.41
N GLU A 455 25.97 -2.40 23.32
CA GLU A 455 27.35 -2.46 23.80
C GLU A 455 27.41 -2.05 25.27
N GLN A 456 28.18 -2.78 26.08
CA GLN A 456 28.47 -2.37 27.45
C GLN A 456 29.22 -1.03 27.42
N VAL A 457 28.65 0.01 28.04
CA VAL A 457 29.30 1.32 28.20
C VAL A 457 30.54 1.14 29.07
N SER A 458 31.65 0.78 28.42
CA SER A 458 32.94 0.65 29.07
C SER A 458 33.53 2.04 29.26
N ASN A 459 34.06 2.29 30.46
CA ASN A 459 34.68 3.56 30.83
C ASN A 459 36.06 3.65 30.14
N VAL A 460 36.10 4.04 28.86
CA VAL A 460 37.32 3.96 28.03
C VAL A 460 37.44 5.14 27.07
N GLY A 461 38.50 5.94 27.23
CA GLY A 461 39.07 6.80 26.17
C GLY A 461 38.29 8.08 25.80
N ASP A 462 38.83 8.79 24.81
CA ASP A 462 38.23 10.00 24.22
C ASP A 462 36.80 9.68 23.72
N LEU A 463 35.80 10.33 24.34
CA LEU A 463 34.38 10.09 24.09
C LEU A 463 34.00 10.39 22.63
N GLU A 464 34.70 11.33 22.01
CA GLU A 464 34.50 11.69 20.61
C GLU A 464 34.86 10.52 19.67
N ASP A 465 36.00 9.87 19.90
CA ASP A 465 36.47 8.74 19.08
C ASP A 465 35.52 7.54 19.21
N SER A 466 35.04 7.26 20.41
CA SER A 466 34.09 6.18 20.67
C SER A 466 32.75 6.43 19.96
N THR A 467 32.23 7.65 20.04
CA THR A 467 31.01 8.06 19.35
C THR A 467 31.15 7.97 17.83
N CYS A 468 32.27 8.46 17.28
CA CYS A 468 32.56 8.38 15.86
C CYS A 468 32.68 6.94 15.36
N LYS A 469 33.23 6.05 16.19
CA LYS A 469 33.32 4.62 15.88
C LYS A 469 31.95 3.96 15.79
N LEU A 470 31.05 4.23 16.75
CA LEU A 470 29.67 3.72 16.72
C LEU A 470 28.91 4.20 15.48
N LEU A 471 29.13 5.46 15.06
CA LEU A 471 28.49 6.05 13.88
C LEU A 471 29.16 5.67 12.56
N SER A 472 30.37 5.11 12.57
CA SER A 472 31.15 4.84 11.35
C SER A 472 30.50 3.83 10.42
N THR A 473 29.73 2.89 10.97
CA THR A 473 29.01 1.85 10.22
C THR A 473 27.53 2.14 10.08
N ALA A 474 27.00 3.13 10.81
CA ALA A 474 25.57 3.42 10.87
C ALA A 474 25.13 4.36 9.75
N LYS A 475 23.92 4.15 9.23
CA LYS A 475 23.21 5.11 8.36
C LYS A 475 22.31 6.00 9.23
N ALA A 476 22.94 6.73 10.14
CA ALA A 476 22.23 7.48 11.17
C ALA A 476 22.07 8.97 10.81
N LEU A 477 20.90 9.52 11.16
CA LEU A 477 20.68 10.96 11.28
C LEU A 477 20.83 11.38 12.74
N VAL A 478 21.87 12.15 13.02
CA VAL A 478 22.10 12.74 14.34
C VAL A 478 21.46 14.13 14.38
N VAL A 479 20.49 14.30 15.27
CA VAL A 479 19.76 15.55 15.46
C VAL A 479 20.23 16.23 16.72
N LEU A 480 20.79 17.43 16.58
CA LEU A 480 21.25 18.25 17.69
C LEU A 480 20.35 19.47 17.80
N ASP A 481 19.39 19.42 18.72
CA ASP A 481 18.35 20.44 18.88
C ASP A 481 18.68 21.43 20.00
N SER A 482 18.17 22.66 19.85
CA SER A 482 18.27 23.77 20.83
C SER A 482 19.71 24.26 21.10
N ILE A 483 20.55 24.31 20.07
CA ILE A 483 21.89 24.87 20.21
C ILE A 483 21.81 26.40 20.19
N ALA A 484 22.07 27.01 21.34
CA ALA A 484 22.03 28.47 21.51
C ALA A 484 23.16 29.18 20.75
N CYS A 485 24.36 28.61 20.81
CA CYS A 485 25.55 29.08 20.08
C CYS A 485 26.40 27.86 19.73
N VAL A 486 26.91 27.82 18.51
CA VAL A 486 27.80 26.75 18.06
C VAL A 486 29.21 27.13 18.47
N ASP A 487 29.75 26.43 19.46
CA ASP A 487 31.10 26.67 19.97
C ASP A 487 32.18 25.88 19.21
N ALA A 488 33.44 26.15 19.52
CA ALA A 488 34.58 25.48 18.89
C ALA A 488 34.60 23.95 19.16
N GLU A 489 34.00 23.50 20.27
CA GLU A 489 33.92 22.09 20.63
C GLU A 489 32.96 21.34 19.70
N ILE A 490 31.77 21.89 19.43
CA ILE A 490 30.82 21.34 18.45
C ILE A 490 31.47 21.28 17.06
N LEU A 491 32.15 22.35 16.63
CA LEU A 491 32.80 22.37 15.32
C LEU A 491 33.96 21.35 15.22
N SER A 492 34.71 21.16 16.30
CA SER A 492 35.76 20.14 16.40
C SER A 492 35.16 18.74 16.27
N PHE A 493 34.10 18.46 17.03
CA PHE A 493 33.37 17.20 16.97
C PHE A 493 32.81 16.93 15.56
N LEU A 494 32.15 17.91 14.93
CA LEU A 494 31.61 17.77 13.57
C LEU A 494 32.73 17.46 12.56
N SER A 495 33.89 18.12 12.67
CA SER A 495 35.05 17.86 11.80
C SER A 495 35.52 16.41 11.93
N ARG A 496 35.69 15.92 13.16
CA ARG A 496 36.09 14.53 13.44
C ARG A 496 35.05 13.52 12.99
N LEU A 497 33.76 13.80 13.22
CA LEU A 497 32.66 12.96 12.80
C LEU A 497 32.66 12.79 11.28
N PHE A 498 32.81 13.89 10.52
CA PHE A 498 32.78 13.84 9.06
C PHE A 498 34.04 13.27 8.43
N GLU A 499 35.19 13.33 9.11
CA GLU A 499 36.42 12.63 8.72
C GLU A 499 36.33 11.12 8.93
N THR A 500 35.71 10.70 10.04
CA THR A 500 35.67 9.28 10.45
C THR A 500 34.52 8.51 9.82
N THR A 501 33.39 9.18 9.57
CA THR A 501 32.17 8.55 9.06
C THR A 501 31.91 9.01 7.62
N LYS A 502 31.34 8.15 6.77
CA LYS A 502 30.95 8.52 5.39
C LYS A 502 29.44 8.63 5.20
N THR A 503 28.67 7.92 6.02
CA THR A 503 27.22 7.77 5.90
C THR A 503 26.44 8.61 6.89
N ALA A 504 27.02 8.93 8.06
CA ALA A 504 26.33 9.71 9.08
C ALA A 504 26.04 11.14 8.59
N LYS A 505 24.82 11.59 8.90
CA LYS A 505 24.29 12.91 8.59
C LYS A 505 23.91 13.63 9.89
N VAL A 506 24.02 14.95 9.89
CA VAL A 506 23.72 15.80 11.04
C VAL A 506 22.67 16.84 10.66
N LEU A 507 21.60 16.91 11.45
CA LEU A 507 20.63 18.00 11.43
C LEU A 507 20.81 18.86 12.69
N LEU A 508 21.28 20.09 12.49
CA LEU A 508 21.56 21.05 13.54
C LEU A 508 20.40 22.06 13.66
N VAL A 509 19.93 22.32 14.87
CA VAL A 509 18.95 23.38 15.12
C VAL A 509 19.62 24.53 15.88
N ALA A 510 19.84 25.64 15.18
CA ALA A 510 20.61 26.77 15.70
C ALA A 510 19.94 28.12 15.39
N GLY A 511 20.31 29.16 16.15
CA GLY A 511 19.83 30.53 15.92
C GLY A 511 20.41 31.15 14.64
N GLU A 512 21.64 30.77 14.30
CA GLU A 512 22.38 31.27 13.16
C GLU A 512 23.09 30.10 12.45
N LYS A 513 23.54 30.33 11.22
CA LYS A 513 24.37 29.37 10.49
C LYS A 513 25.74 29.19 11.16
N THR A 514 26.29 28.00 11.06
CA THR A 514 27.60 27.67 11.67
C THR A 514 28.77 28.20 10.85
N ASN A 515 28.58 28.43 9.55
CA ASN A 515 29.65 28.66 8.58
C ASN A 515 30.70 27.55 8.61
N PHE A 516 30.28 26.33 8.90
CA PHE A 516 31.16 25.17 8.93
C PHE A 516 31.73 24.91 7.53
N VAL A 517 33.06 24.97 7.44
CA VAL A 517 33.81 24.63 6.23
C VAL A 517 34.97 23.75 6.67
N SER A 518 34.74 22.44 6.69
CA SER A 518 35.78 21.45 6.99
C SER A 518 35.44 20.10 6.36
N SER A 519 36.46 19.26 6.20
CA SER A 519 36.31 17.85 5.81
C SER A 519 35.54 17.61 4.49
N GLY A 520 35.54 18.58 3.57
CA GLY A 520 34.81 18.52 2.30
C GLY A 520 33.28 18.57 2.44
N VAL A 521 32.75 18.80 3.63
CA VAL A 521 31.32 18.95 3.91
C VAL A 521 30.95 20.42 3.86
N ILE A 522 29.90 20.73 3.09
CA ILE A 522 29.34 22.08 2.99
C ILE A 522 28.03 22.10 3.78
N GLU A 523 27.91 23.06 4.71
CA GLU A 523 26.68 23.32 5.44
C GLU A 523 25.56 23.76 4.49
N LYS A 524 24.43 23.06 4.53
CA LYS A 524 23.17 23.52 3.92
C LYS A 524 22.31 24.17 4.99
N ALA A 525 22.30 25.51 5.01
CA ALA A 525 21.42 26.28 5.90
C ALA A 525 20.02 26.43 5.27
N ILE A 526 18.98 26.11 6.04
CA ILE A 526 17.57 26.28 5.68
C ILE A 526 16.95 27.25 6.68
N HIS A 527 16.32 28.30 6.18
CA HIS A 527 15.77 29.39 7.00
C HIS A 527 14.29 29.17 7.27
N LEU A 528 13.91 29.06 8.55
CA LEU A 528 12.54 28.97 9.00
C LEU A 528 12.00 30.36 9.37
N GLY A 529 11.07 30.85 8.56
CA GLY A 529 10.37 32.11 8.78
C GLY A 529 9.04 31.96 9.56
N PRO A 530 8.37 33.08 9.84
CA PRO A 530 7.01 33.08 10.41
C PRO A 530 6.02 32.34 9.50
N LEU A 531 4.91 31.88 10.07
CA LEU A 531 3.78 31.32 9.33
C LEU A 531 3.14 32.38 8.45
N ASP A 532 2.56 31.96 7.33
CA ASP A 532 1.69 32.81 6.54
C ASP A 532 0.39 33.13 7.32
N PRO A 533 -0.36 34.16 6.90
CA PRO A 533 -1.58 34.57 7.61
C PRO A 533 -2.64 33.48 7.73
N ASP A 534 -2.80 32.63 6.72
CA ASP A 534 -3.83 31.60 6.70
C ASP A 534 -3.46 30.47 7.66
N SER A 535 -2.21 30.01 7.62
CA SER A 535 -1.68 29.03 8.57
C SER A 535 -1.69 29.55 10.02
N SER A 536 -1.40 30.84 10.22
CA SER A 536 -1.47 31.48 11.55
C SER A 536 -2.89 31.47 12.11
N LEU A 537 -3.88 31.75 11.26
CA LEU A 537 -5.29 31.70 11.63
C LEU A 537 -5.77 30.28 11.92
N GLN A 538 -5.36 29.30 11.09
CA GLN A 538 -5.68 27.89 11.31
C GLN A 538 -5.10 27.38 12.63
N LEU A 539 -3.85 27.75 12.96
CA LEU A 539 -3.22 27.43 14.24
C LEU A 539 -3.98 28.03 15.44
N PHE A 540 -4.45 29.26 15.33
CA PHE A 540 -5.27 29.84 16.39
C PHE A 540 -6.60 29.08 16.54
N LYS A 541 -7.28 28.80 15.42
CA LYS A 541 -8.56 28.07 15.42
C LYS A 541 -8.43 26.63 15.89
N SER A 542 -7.29 25.97 15.72
CA SER A 542 -7.08 24.61 16.22
C SER A 542 -7.15 24.54 17.75
N ILE A 543 -6.79 25.63 18.44
CA ILE A 543 -6.87 25.76 19.89
C ILE A 543 -8.23 26.35 20.32
N CYS A 544 -8.72 27.34 19.58
CA CYS A 544 -9.98 28.05 19.87
C CYS A 544 -11.00 27.89 18.72
N PRO A 545 -11.61 26.70 18.54
CA PRO A 545 -12.46 26.42 17.36
C PRO A 545 -13.78 27.20 17.35
N ARG A 546 -14.23 27.72 18.50
CA ARG A 546 -15.47 28.48 18.64
C ARG A 546 -15.29 30.00 18.62
N ALA A 547 -14.06 30.48 18.53
CA ALA A 547 -13.77 31.91 18.55
C ALA A 547 -14.31 32.59 17.28
N ASP A 548 -15.21 33.57 17.44
CA ASP A 548 -15.66 34.41 16.33
C ASP A 548 -14.60 35.49 16.03
N LEU A 549 -13.75 35.18 15.06
CA LEU A 549 -12.65 36.05 14.64
C LEU A 549 -13.12 37.27 13.83
N ASN A 550 -14.41 37.34 13.44
CA ASN A 550 -14.95 38.53 12.77
C ASN A 550 -14.91 39.76 13.70
N ASP A 551 -14.98 39.57 15.02
CA ASP A 551 -14.85 40.65 16.01
C ASP A 551 -13.39 41.06 16.27
N ILE A 552 -12.43 40.16 16.01
CA ILE A 552 -10.99 40.40 16.20
C ILE A 552 -10.37 41.05 14.95
N THR A 553 -10.97 40.81 13.78
CA THR A 553 -10.57 41.40 12.50
C THR A 553 -11.07 42.86 12.40
N VAL A 554 -10.65 43.72 13.33
CA VAL A 554 -10.82 45.16 13.19
C VAL A 554 -10.04 45.61 11.96
N GLN A 555 -10.80 45.84 10.89
CA GLN A 555 -10.53 46.66 9.72
C GLN A 555 -9.06 46.70 9.26
N ARG A 556 -8.76 45.92 8.20
CA ARG A 556 -7.79 46.32 7.18
C ARG A 556 -8.30 47.61 6.50
N SER A 557 -8.26 48.76 7.19
CA SER A 557 -8.46 50.07 6.58
C SER A 557 -7.09 50.65 6.24
N VAL A 558 -6.96 51.06 4.98
CA VAL A 558 -5.69 51.38 4.31
C VAL A 558 -5.09 52.73 4.75
N GLN A 559 -5.55 53.37 5.83
CA GLN A 559 -5.22 54.80 6.03
C GLN A 559 -4.86 55.32 7.42
N ASP A 560 -4.93 54.58 8.53
CA ASP A 560 -4.49 55.14 9.83
C ASP A 560 -3.80 54.12 10.74
N SER A 561 -2.60 54.48 11.19
CA SER A 561 -1.75 53.73 12.10
C SER A 561 -2.23 53.82 13.56
N SER A 562 -3.47 53.43 13.84
CA SER A 562 -3.96 53.22 15.20
C SER A 562 -5.13 52.23 15.22
N TYR A 563 -4.94 51.10 15.91
CA TYR A 563 -5.97 50.08 16.10
C TYR A 563 -6.95 50.53 17.20
N GLN A 564 -8.25 50.62 16.89
CA GLN A 564 -9.32 50.70 17.90
C GLN A 564 -10.04 49.35 17.97
N THR A 565 -9.60 48.47 18.87
CA THR A 565 -10.39 47.30 19.30
C THR A 565 -11.06 47.62 20.64
N ALA A 566 -12.27 47.10 20.86
CA ALA A 566 -13.06 47.38 22.07
C ALA A 566 -12.64 46.54 23.31
N ASP A 567 -11.77 45.53 23.15
CA ASP A 567 -11.27 44.67 24.24
C ASP A 567 -9.74 44.51 24.12
N LYS A 568 -9.03 44.51 25.26
CA LYS A 568 -7.57 44.34 25.32
C LYS A 568 -7.13 42.96 24.84
N GLY A 569 -7.97 41.93 25.00
CA GLY A 569 -7.71 40.57 24.52
C GLY A 569 -7.61 40.49 22.98
N GLY A 570 -8.45 41.25 22.26
CA GLY A 570 -8.45 41.25 20.79
C GLY A 570 -7.18 41.84 20.17
N VAL A 571 -6.54 42.83 20.81
CA VAL A 571 -5.27 43.41 20.34
C VAL A 571 -4.15 42.38 20.36
N VAL A 572 -4.02 41.64 21.48
CA VAL A 572 -2.95 40.65 21.68
C VAL A 572 -3.05 39.53 20.65
N VAL A 573 -4.27 39.07 20.35
CA VAL A 573 -4.52 38.06 19.32
C VAL A 573 -4.16 38.59 17.93
N ALA A 574 -4.57 39.81 17.58
CA ALA A 574 -4.25 40.41 16.29
C ALA A 574 -2.74 40.59 16.07
N GLU A 575 -2.01 41.09 17.09
CA GLU A 575 -0.55 41.22 17.04
C GLU A 575 0.15 39.86 16.91
N ALA A 576 -0.33 38.83 17.63
CA ALA A 576 0.22 37.49 17.56
C ALA A 576 0.02 36.88 16.17
N LEU A 577 -1.20 36.97 15.60
CA LEU A 577 -1.52 36.52 14.25
C LEU A 577 -0.71 37.26 13.18
N GLN A 578 -0.56 38.58 13.33
CA GLN A 578 0.24 39.39 12.39
C GLN A 578 1.73 39.05 12.45
N SER A 579 2.25 38.65 13.61
CA SER A 579 3.64 38.25 13.75
C SER A 579 3.95 36.91 13.03
N GLY A 580 2.97 36.00 12.96
CA GLY A 580 3.16 34.66 12.40
C GLY A 580 4.05 33.73 13.23
N PHE A 581 4.43 34.10 14.46
CA PHE A 581 5.25 33.25 15.33
C PHE A 581 4.36 32.25 16.08
N PRO A 582 4.52 30.92 15.87
CA PRO A 582 3.69 29.92 16.54
C PRO A 582 3.67 30.05 18.06
N SER A 583 4.81 30.34 18.69
CA SER A 583 4.87 30.51 20.16
C SER A 583 4.00 31.66 20.67
N ARG A 584 3.91 32.76 19.92
CA ARG A 584 3.07 33.92 20.28
C ARG A 584 1.61 33.62 20.02
N ILE A 585 1.30 32.96 18.89
CA ILE A 585 -0.07 32.57 18.53
C ILE A 585 -0.65 31.60 19.54
N ILE A 586 0.07 30.52 19.88
CA ILE A 586 -0.36 29.51 20.85
C ILE A 586 -0.62 30.16 22.21
N ARG A 587 0.30 31.01 22.66
CA ARG A 587 0.14 31.74 23.92
C ARG A 587 -1.10 32.65 23.91
N ALA A 588 -1.28 33.43 22.85
CA ALA A 588 -2.45 34.31 22.72
C ALA A 588 -3.77 33.50 22.67
N ALA A 589 -3.78 32.34 22.01
CA ALA A 589 -4.93 31.45 21.96
C ALA A 589 -5.27 30.86 23.33
N GLN A 590 -4.26 30.42 24.09
CA GLN A 590 -4.45 29.93 25.46
C GLN A 590 -5.00 31.02 26.38
N GLU A 591 -4.40 32.22 26.35
CA GLU A 591 -4.87 33.37 27.13
C GLU A 591 -6.31 33.77 26.74
N PHE A 592 -6.67 33.67 25.45
CA PHE A 592 -8.03 33.92 24.96
C PHE A 592 -9.03 32.86 25.44
N ALA A 593 -8.68 31.57 25.34
CA ALA A 593 -9.53 30.46 25.78
C ALA A 593 -9.81 30.51 27.29
N GLU A 594 -8.82 30.87 28.10
CA GLU A 594 -8.98 31.08 29.53
C GLU A 594 -9.96 32.22 29.84
N GLN A 595 -9.88 33.33 29.09
CA GLN A 595 -10.79 34.46 29.26
C GLN A 595 -12.23 34.14 28.86
N GLU A 596 -12.45 33.36 27.79
CA GLU A 596 -13.78 32.89 27.42
C GLU A 596 -14.35 31.90 28.42
N ALA A 597 -13.55 31.01 29.00
CA ALA A 597 -14.01 30.07 30.02
C ALA A 597 -14.45 30.75 31.34
N ILE A 598 -13.95 31.97 31.60
CA ILE A 598 -14.32 32.78 32.77
C ILE A 598 -15.61 33.58 32.52
N LYS A 599 -15.93 33.90 31.26
CA LYS A 599 -17.15 34.60 30.85
C LYS A 599 -18.33 33.64 30.77
#